data_AF-A0A959NBW6-F1
#
_entry.id   AF-A0A959NBW6-F1
#
_cell.length_a   1.000
_cell.length_b   1.000
_cell.length_c   1.000
_cell.angle_alpha   90.00
_cell.angle_beta   90.00
_cell.angle_gamma   90.00
#
_symmetry.space_group_name_H-M   'P 1'
#
loop_
_entity.id
_entity.type
_entity.pdbx_description
1 polymer ?
#
loop_
_entity_poly.entity_id
_entity_poly.type
_entity_poly.pdbx_seq_one_letter_code
_entity_poly.pdbx_strand_id
1 'polypeptide(L)'
;TNTFSKPFVSLMGEFTNASQVLYYKNYCYSFSASNILKWNTDSLILHTIPVSQVTDKDITSMALDSLGNLWLSTDEGLVVYNQVKKIFRHFTIADGLPAYKMEGNLYCGKNGTMHFGSVDYLLQFQPEKVLASIEKIPAIRLTELLVNNQIQAVDESRKHIFSPNAHNFIFAWSILSFADPLNNKYYYQLKGVDKNWRFAGNMGRVEFVNLSPGHYTLLLKGENENGISANKILQFDFTIQLPFWKTTWFVFLIIALMAIIFYGLYRYRINHIRKLEALRNRISLNLHDDIGSTLSSISILSALALHKEKNRETQDILETIKNNAISLMDEMDDIVWSINPRNDSLHSLFLRIRSFAAKLFEAKNINYKIEIPNSILHIKMTMQNRQHLYLILKEAINNLIKYSACSEAGIAVNFHKPLLSISIEDNGKGFSMNKDYAGNGLKNMKKRADALGANLKIQSKDNEGTKVNLTLKIK
;
A
#
# COMPACT_ATOMS: atom_id res chain seq x y z
N THR A 1 57.02 58.13 58.59
CA THR A 1 55.96 57.41 59.35
C THR A 1 54.94 56.90 58.35
N ASN A 2 55.09 55.62 58.00
CA ASN A 2 54.25 54.88 57.06
C ASN A 2 52.81 54.82 57.58
N THR A 3 51.98 55.76 57.14
CA THR A 3 50.53 55.68 57.28
C THR A 3 49.99 55.14 55.96
N PHE A 4 49.47 53.91 55.98
CA PHE A 4 48.69 53.39 54.86
C PHE A 4 47.58 54.40 54.55
N SER A 5 47.50 54.85 53.29
CA SER A 5 46.49 55.82 52.89
C SER A 5 45.10 55.21 53.08
N LYS A 6 44.23 55.87 53.83
CA LYS A 6 42.81 55.54 54.04
C LYS A 6 41.92 55.33 52.79
N PRO A 7 42.24 55.75 51.54
CA PRO A 7 41.33 55.54 50.39
C PRO A 7 41.02 54.07 50.08
N PHE A 8 41.87 53.12 50.47
CA PHE A 8 41.70 51.72 50.09
C PHE A 8 40.49 51.05 50.77
N VAL A 9 40.13 51.48 51.99
CA VAL A 9 39.01 50.89 52.76
C VAL A 9 37.66 51.46 52.34
N SER A 10 37.57 52.75 51.96
CA SER A 10 36.28 53.37 51.60
C SER A 10 35.79 52.99 50.20
N LEU A 11 36.70 52.59 49.30
CA LEU A 11 36.39 52.18 47.92
C LEU A 11 36.02 50.69 47.79
N MET A 12 36.49 49.84 48.72
CA MET A 12 36.35 48.39 48.60
C MET A 12 35.09 47.82 49.27
N GLY A 13 34.29 48.57 50.05
CA GLY A 13 33.10 48.00 50.71
C GLY A 13 33.39 46.78 51.62
N GLU A 14 32.40 45.95 51.94
CA GLU A 14 32.50 44.75 52.82
C GLU A 14 33.49 43.65 52.35
N PHE A 15 34.34 43.89 51.35
CA PHE A 15 35.34 42.95 50.83
C PHE A 15 36.61 42.92 51.73
N THR A 16 36.42 42.71 53.03
CA THR A 16 37.44 42.86 54.09
C THR A 16 38.52 41.77 54.13
N ASN A 17 38.42 40.71 53.31
CA ASN A 17 39.36 39.59 53.30
C ASN A 17 40.02 39.44 51.92
N ALA A 18 40.96 40.33 51.61
CA ALA A 18 41.91 40.17 50.51
C ALA A 18 43.15 39.42 51.03
N SER A 19 43.35 38.18 50.59
CA SER A 19 44.41 37.32 51.15
C SER A 19 45.81 37.62 50.58
N GLN A 20 45.90 37.80 49.25
CA GLN A 20 47.16 37.98 48.54
C GLN A 20 46.99 39.05 47.45
N VAL A 21 47.97 39.94 47.28
CA VAL A 21 47.95 40.98 46.24
C VAL A 21 49.08 40.76 45.24
N LEU A 22 48.74 40.72 43.96
CA LEU A 22 49.68 40.65 42.83
C LEU A 22 49.57 41.91 41.98
N TYR A 23 50.68 42.48 41.53
CA TYR A 23 50.68 43.63 40.62
C TYR A 23 51.20 43.25 39.24
N TYR A 24 50.45 43.57 38.19
CA TYR A 24 50.84 43.31 36.80
C TYR A 24 50.17 44.27 35.82
N LYS A 25 50.98 44.93 34.97
CA LYS A 25 50.54 45.85 33.90
C LYS A 25 49.43 46.83 34.33
N ASN A 26 49.66 47.56 35.43
CA ASN A 26 48.74 48.55 36.02
C ASN A 26 47.44 47.97 36.62
N TYR A 27 47.42 46.67 36.89
CA TYR A 27 46.34 46.04 37.65
C TYR A 27 46.89 45.38 38.92
N CYS A 28 46.18 45.59 40.03
CA CYS A 28 46.30 44.77 41.21
C CYS A 28 45.28 43.64 41.14
N TYR A 29 45.72 42.41 41.38
CA TYR A 29 44.86 41.24 41.52
C TYR A 29 44.87 40.82 42.98
N SER A 30 43.69 40.59 43.52
CA SER A 30 43.48 39.89 44.78
C SER A 30 42.39 38.85 44.57
N PHE A 31 42.14 38.03 45.57
CA PHE A 31 40.99 37.14 45.58
C PHE A 31 40.29 37.19 46.94
N SER A 32 39.04 36.75 46.95
CA SER A 32 38.21 36.54 48.14
C SER A 32 37.42 35.26 47.91
N ALA A 33 37.52 34.25 48.79
CA ALA A 33 36.75 33.00 48.69
C ALA A 33 36.60 32.48 47.23
N SER A 34 35.48 32.78 46.56
CA SER A 34 35.16 32.35 45.19
C SER A 34 35.30 33.40 44.08
N ASN A 35 35.94 34.56 44.33
CA ASN A 35 36.05 35.67 43.38
C ASN A 35 37.49 36.17 43.22
N ILE A 36 37.86 36.49 41.99
CA ILE A 36 39.06 37.29 41.69
C ILE A 36 38.65 38.77 41.66
N LEU A 37 39.40 39.58 42.37
CA LEU A 37 39.29 41.03 42.44
C LEU A 37 40.41 41.63 41.58
N LYS A 38 40.05 42.31 40.49
CA LYS A 38 40.97 42.98 39.57
C LYS A 38 40.77 44.48 39.64
N TRP A 39 41.73 45.20 40.20
CA TRP A 39 41.67 46.65 40.39
C TRP A 39 42.66 47.34 39.45
N ASN A 40 42.19 48.32 38.66
CA ASN A 40 43.06 49.15 37.83
C ASN A 40 43.62 50.31 38.67
N THR A 41 44.94 50.43 38.74
CA THR A 41 45.61 51.45 39.58
C THR A 41 45.53 52.87 39.02
N ASP A 42 45.28 53.02 37.71
CA ASP A 42 45.19 54.33 37.03
C ASP A 42 43.75 54.86 37.04
N SER A 43 42.78 54.00 36.72
CA SER A 43 41.35 54.38 36.65
C SER A 43 40.60 54.20 37.97
N LEU A 44 41.22 53.52 38.96
CA LEU A 44 40.65 53.18 40.26
C LEU A 44 39.38 52.29 40.19
N ILE A 45 39.13 51.64 39.04
CA ILE A 45 37.96 50.77 38.83
C ILE A 45 38.26 49.33 39.30
N LEU A 46 37.33 48.76 40.08
CA LEU A 46 37.36 47.36 40.50
C LEU A 46 36.47 46.50 39.61
N HIS A 47 37.01 45.38 39.14
CA HIS A 47 36.29 44.33 38.43
C HIS A 47 36.31 43.04 39.24
N THR A 48 35.15 42.41 39.40
CA THR A 48 35.02 41.11 40.05
C THR A 48 34.82 40.03 38.98
N ILE A 49 35.62 38.98 39.04
CA ILE A 49 35.54 37.84 38.14
C ILE A 49 35.14 36.63 38.99
N PRO A 50 33.89 36.13 38.87
CA PRO A 50 33.41 35.01 39.65
C PRO A 50 34.06 33.71 39.17
N VAL A 51 34.66 32.96 40.10
CA VAL A 51 35.29 31.66 39.83
C VAL A 51 34.29 30.51 40.00
N SER A 52 33.11 30.78 40.58
CA SER A 52 31.97 29.84 40.68
C SER A 52 31.45 29.31 39.34
N GLN A 53 31.89 29.86 38.21
CA GLN A 53 31.60 29.28 36.90
C GLN A 53 32.35 27.96 36.65
N VAL A 54 33.40 27.67 37.42
CA VAL A 54 34.27 26.50 37.22
C VAL A 54 34.55 25.73 38.52
N THR A 55 34.54 26.36 39.68
CA THR A 55 34.59 25.66 40.98
C THR A 55 33.84 26.45 42.04
N ASP A 56 33.07 25.75 42.87
CA ASP A 56 32.33 26.33 43.99
C ASP A 56 33.20 26.47 45.27
N LYS A 57 34.51 26.21 45.15
CA LYS A 57 35.44 26.17 46.27
C LYS A 57 36.31 27.41 46.38
N ASP A 58 36.79 27.62 47.60
CA ASP A 58 37.59 28.77 47.96
C ASP A 58 38.98 28.72 47.33
N ILE A 59 39.44 29.88 46.88
CA ILE A 59 40.79 30.13 46.38
C ILE A 59 41.72 30.24 47.58
N THR A 60 42.78 29.44 47.59
CA THR A 60 43.77 29.37 48.67
C THR A 60 45.01 30.21 48.35
N SER A 61 45.43 30.26 47.09
CA SER A 61 46.59 31.04 46.63
C SER A 61 46.46 31.38 45.15
N MET A 62 47.20 32.40 44.71
CA MET A 62 47.15 32.91 43.35
C MET A 62 48.53 33.34 42.86
N ALA A 63 48.82 33.08 41.58
CA ALA A 63 50.05 33.55 40.92
C ALA A 63 49.82 33.81 39.42
N LEU A 64 50.63 34.70 38.85
CA LEU A 64 50.62 35.01 37.41
C LEU A 64 51.75 34.26 36.72
N ASP A 65 51.47 33.67 35.56
CA ASP A 65 52.51 33.12 34.69
C ASP A 65 53.17 34.19 33.79
N SER A 66 54.21 33.80 33.05
CA SER A 66 54.95 34.65 32.11
C SER A 66 54.07 35.28 31.02
N LEU A 67 52.97 34.62 30.66
CA LEU A 67 52.02 35.06 29.63
C LEU A 67 50.87 35.92 30.20
N GLY A 68 50.81 36.08 31.52
CA GLY A 68 49.78 36.84 32.21
C GLY A 68 48.49 36.05 32.48
N ASN A 69 48.48 34.72 32.33
CA ASN A 69 47.36 33.91 32.83
C ASN A 69 47.43 33.83 34.36
N LEU A 70 46.26 33.83 34.97
CA LEU A 70 46.14 33.81 36.42
C LEU A 70 45.89 32.38 36.87
N TRP A 71 46.81 31.82 37.62
CA TRP A 71 46.68 30.50 38.22
C TRP A 71 46.22 30.64 39.66
N LEU A 72 45.24 29.82 40.02
CA LEU A 72 44.59 29.77 41.32
C LEU A 72 44.74 28.35 41.86
N SER A 73 45.08 28.20 43.13
CA SER A 73 44.88 26.95 43.85
C SER A 73 43.55 27.00 44.60
N THR A 74 42.81 25.90 44.57
CA THR A 74 41.52 25.76 45.26
C THR A 74 41.44 24.44 46.02
N ASP A 75 40.38 24.26 46.81
CA ASP A 75 40.13 23.00 47.49
C ASP A 75 39.78 21.82 46.55
N GLU A 76 39.69 22.07 45.25
CA GLU A 76 39.35 21.08 44.22
C GLU A 76 40.38 20.99 43.10
N GLY A 77 41.54 21.65 43.21
CA GLY A 77 42.63 21.52 42.25
C GLY A 77 43.22 22.88 41.86
N LEU A 78 43.79 22.95 40.65
CA LEU A 78 44.32 24.21 40.11
C LEU A 78 43.37 24.77 39.06
N VAL A 79 43.10 26.06 39.10
CA VAL A 79 42.32 26.75 38.07
C VAL A 79 43.21 27.77 37.38
N VAL A 80 43.23 27.79 36.05
CA VAL A 80 43.87 28.84 35.27
C VAL A 80 42.80 29.68 34.59
N TYR A 81 42.93 31.00 34.72
CA TYR A 81 42.11 31.99 34.05
C TYR A 81 42.92 32.71 32.97
N ASN A 82 42.55 32.47 31.70
CA ASN A 82 43.13 33.18 30.57
C ASN A 82 42.45 34.55 30.43
N GLN A 83 43.19 35.62 30.72
CA GLN A 83 42.64 36.98 30.75
C GLN A 83 42.20 37.50 29.38
N VAL A 84 42.76 36.99 28.28
CA VAL A 84 42.45 37.44 26.91
C VAL A 84 41.21 36.73 26.39
N LYS A 85 41.18 35.39 26.49
CA LYS A 85 40.06 34.56 26.05
C LYS A 85 38.87 34.62 27.03
N LYS A 86 39.10 35.09 28.26
CA LYS A 86 38.14 35.08 29.39
C LYS A 86 37.58 33.67 29.69
N ILE A 87 38.42 32.65 29.52
CA ILE A 87 38.07 31.24 29.76
C ILE A 87 38.81 30.77 31.01
N PHE A 88 38.09 30.06 31.86
CA PHE A 88 38.62 29.31 32.99
C PHE A 88 38.89 27.87 32.58
N ARG A 89 39.88 27.26 33.22
CA ARG A 89 40.18 25.84 33.05
C ARG A 89 40.61 25.27 34.38
N HIS A 90 40.08 24.09 34.71
CA HIS A 90 40.33 23.39 35.95
C HIS A 90 41.22 22.18 35.70
N PHE A 91 42.14 21.93 36.64
CA PHE A 91 43.03 20.79 36.66
C PHE A 91 42.81 20.03 37.96
N THR A 92 42.75 18.71 37.86
CA THR A 92 42.46 17.80 38.98
C THR A 92 43.54 16.70 39.07
N ILE A 93 43.32 15.71 39.94
CA ILE A 93 44.18 14.51 40.01
C ILE A 93 44.24 13.78 38.65
N ALA A 94 43.17 13.84 37.84
CA ALA A 94 43.14 13.24 36.50
C ALA A 94 44.17 13.87 35.55
N ASP A 95 44.53 15.14 35.77
CA ASP A 95 45.55 15.86 35.00
C ASP A 95 46.97 15.65 35.53
N GLY A 96 47.13 14.82 36.57
CA GLY A 96 48.41 14.51 37.21
C GLY A 96 48.72 15.34 38.46
N LEU A 97 47.74 16.04 39.03
CA LEU A 97 47.91 16.68 40.33
C LEU A 97 48.03 15.64 41.46
N PRO A 98 48.87 15.88 42.47
CA PRO A 98 49.11 14.92 43.56
C PRO A 98 47.94 14.81 44.56
N ALA A 99 47.06 15.81 44.62
CA ALA A 99 45.92 15.85 45.54
C ALA A 99 44.77 16.69 44.97
N TYR A 100 43.54 16.41 45.44
CA TYR A 100 42.36 17.22 45.11
C TYR A 100 42.42 18.58 45.81
N LYS A 101 42.74 18.60 47.10
CA LYS A 101 42.83 19.83 47.88
C LYS A 101 44.21 20.47 47.71
N MET A 102 44.28 21.62 47.05
CA MET A 102 45.53 22.35 46.85
C MET A 102 45.70 23.43 47.94
N GLU A 103 45.93 22.99 49.18
CA GLU A 103 46.30 23.88 50.29
C GLU A 103 47.80 24.15 50.27
N GLY A 104 48.18 25.37 49.90
CA GLY A 104 49.58 25.73 49.74
C GLY A 104 49.75 27.09 49.08
N ASN A 105 51.01 27.45 48.81
CA ASN A 105 51.35 28.70 48.16
C ASN A 105 51.80 28.45 46.73
N LEU A 106 51.19 29.19 45.81
CA LEU A 106 51.56 29.19 44.40
C LEU A 106 52.53 30.33 44.10
N TYR A 107 53.61 30.03 43.39
CA TYR A 107 54.65 30.99 43.04
C TYR A 107 55.18 30.77 41.62
N CYS A 108 55.32 31.84 40.85
CA CYS A 108 55.99 31.80 39.54
C CYS A 108 57.44 32.26 39.69
N GLY A 109 58.39 31.40 39.34
CA GLY A 109 59.81 31.74 39.30
C GLY A 109 60.15 32.68 38.13
N LYS A 110 61.29 33.37 38.22
CA LYS A 110 61.78 34.28 37.15
C LYS A 110 61.98 33.61 35.79
N ASN A 111 62.16 32.28 35.78
CA ASN A 111 62.29 31.47 34.58
C ASN A 111 60.93 31.02 34.00
N GLY A 112 59.80 31.54 34.51
CA GLY A 112 58.45 31.20 34.07
C GLY A 112 57.95 29.84 34.58
N THR A 113 58.70 29.16 35.44
CA THR A 113 58.27 27.88 36.04
C THR A 113 57.37 28.14 37.24
N MET A 114 56.26 27.41 37.33
CA MET A 114 55.37 27.45 38.49
C MET A 114 55.80 26.44 39.53
N HIS A 115 55.80 26.89 40.77
CA HIS A 115 56.05 26.09 41.95
C HIS A 115 54.82 26.20 42.85
N PHE A 116 54.35 25.06 43.33
CA PHE A 116 53.29 24.99 44.33
C PHE A 116 53.83 24.23 45.54
N GLY A 117 53.93 24.91 46.67
CA GLY A 117 54.38 24.33 47.92
C GLY A 117 53.20 24.06 48.84
N SER A 118 52.95 22.79 49.13
CA SER A 118 52.02 22.33 50.18
C SER A 118 52.80 21.85 51.40
N VAL A 119 52.10 21.40 52.44
CA VAL A 119 52.70 20.75 53.62
C VAL A 119 53.31 19.40 53.23
N ASP A 120 52.67 18.66 52.33
CA ASP A 120 53.02 17.26 52.04
C ASP A 120 53.84 17.06 50.76
N TYR A 121 53.87 18.04 49.86
CA TYR A 121 54.57 17.94 48.58
C TYR A 121 54.94 19.30 47.99
N LEU A 122 55.94 19.27 47.11
CA LEU A 122 56.32 20.37 46.23
C LEU A 122 56.02 19.96 44.79
N LEU A 123 55.16 20.72 44.12
CA LEU A 123 54.83 20.53 42.71
C LEU A 123 55.55 21.59 41.88
N GLN A 124 56.15 21.17 40.76
CA GLN A 124 56.77 22.06 39.80
C GLN A 124 56.23 21.76 38.41
N PHE A 125 55.81 22.79 37.67
CA PHE A 125 55.36 22.64 36.28
C PHE A 125 55.66 23.88 35.45
N GLN A 126 55.73 23.70 34.14
CA GLN A 126 55.84 24.80 33.17
C GLN A 126 54.47 25.10 32.58
N PRO A 127 53.83 26.25 32.90
CA PRO A 127 52.50 26.62 32.41
C PRO A 127 52.35 26.47 30.90
N GLU A 128 53.33 26.94 30.14
CA GLU A 128 53.29 26.90 28.68
C GLU A 128 53.21 25.47 28.14
N LYS A 129 53.94 24.53 28.74
CA LYS A 129 53.91 23.12 28.32
C LYS A 129 52.60 22.44 28.70
N VAL A 130 52.08 22.73 29.90
CA VAL A 130 50.79 22.19 30.36
C VAL A 130 49.66 22.70 29.49
N LEU A 131 49.65 23.99 29.14
CA LEU A 131 48.60 24.55 28.28
C LEU A 131 48.73 24.07 26.82
N ALA A 132 49.95 23.94 26.30
CA ALA A 132 50.19 23.51 24.91
C ALA A 132 49.89 22.03 24.66
N SER A 133 50.12 21.14 25.64
CA SER A 133 49.80 19.71 25.48
C SER A 133 48.31 19.46 25.28
N ILE A 134 47.47 20.40 25.72
CA ILE A 134 46.01 20.23 25.75
C ILE A 134 45.29 21.04 24.66
N GLU A 135 45.98 21.94 23.97
CA GLU A 135 45.49 22.51 22.70
C GLU A 135 45.55 21.48 21.53
N LYS A 136 46.07 20.27 21.77
CA LYS A 136 45.94 19.15 20.82
C LYS A 136 44.47 18.70 20.75
N ILE A 137 43.78 19.25 19.76
CA ILE A 137 42.40 18.91 19.40
C ILE A 137 42.28 17.39 19.24
N PRO A 138 41.40 16.72 19.99
CA PRO A 138 41.27 15.28 19.89
C PRO A 138 40.70 14.91 18.52
N ALA A 139 41.36 13.99 17.81
CA ALA A 139 40.79 13.44 16.60
C ALA A 139 39.56 12.59 16.98
N ILE A 140 38.49 12.71 16.20
CA ILE A 140 37.28 11.91 16.32
C ILE A 140 37.41 10.69 15.41
N ARG A 141 37.04 9.50 15.90
CA ARG A 141 37.07 8.25 15.14
C ARG A 141 35.78 7.45 15.37
N LEU A 142 35.24 6.90 14.28
CA LEU A 142 34.18 5.91 14.38
C LEU A 142 34.83 4.58 14.79
N THR A 143 34.45 4.08 15.97
CA THR A 143 35.06 2.89 16.59
C THR A 143 34.30 1.62 16.23
N GLU A 144 32.98 1.72 16.08
CA GLU A 144 32.13 0.56 15.82
C GLU A 144 30.95 0.93 14.91
N LEU A 145 30.65 0.02 13.99
CA LEU A 145 29.43 0.01 13.19
C LEU A 145 28.79 -1.37 13.28
N LEU A 146 27.59 -1.43 13.84
CA LEU A 146 26.77 -2.64 13.84
C LEU A 146 25.59 -2.46 12.89
N VAL A 147 25.38 -3.43 12.01
CA VAL A 147 24.19 -3.51 11.17
C VAL A 147 23.47 -4.81 11.51
N ASN A 148 22.22 -4.72 11.98
CA ASN A 148 21.45 -5.84 12.52
C ASN A 148 22.27 -6.69 13.52
N ASN A 149 22.94 -6.01 14.46
CA ASN A 149 23.81 -6.60 15.49
C ASN A 149 25.05 -7.35 14.96
N GLN A 150 25.42 -7.16 13.68
CA GLN A 150 26.67 -7.69 13.12
C GLN A 150 27.69 -6.57 12.88
N ILE A 151 28.92 -6.79 13.34
CA ILE A 151 30.04 -5.85 13.16
C ILE A 151 30.35 -5.71 11.67
N GLN A 152 30.36 -4.48 11.19
CA GLN A 152 30.76 -4.12 9.84
C GLN A 152 32.13 -3.44 9.88
N ALA A 153 32.94 -3.68 8.86
CA ALA A 153 34.21 -3.00 8.70
C ALA A 153 33.96 -1.51 8.42
N VAL A 154 34.50 -0.66 9.29
CA VAL A 154 34.45 0.80 9.12
C VAL A 154 35.65 1.22 8.26
N ASP A 155 35.36 1.64 7.03
CA ASP A 155 36.34 2.29 6.16
C ASP A 155 35.80 3.67 5.78
N GLU A 156 36.40 4.73 6.32
CA GLU A 156 36.01 6.14 6.08
C GLU A 156 36.19 6.54 4.59
N SER A 157 36.95 5.77 3.80
CA SER A 157 37.26 6.07 2.39
C SER A 157 36.32 5.40 1.39
N ARG A 158 35.51 4.43 1.81
CA ARG A 158 34.62 3.66 0.92
C ARG A 158 33.18 4.12 1.04
N LYS A 159 32.45 3.99 -0.07
CA LYS A 159 30.98 4.10 -0.07
C LYS A 159 30.38 2.85 0.54
N HIS A 160 29.64 3.00 1.62
CA HIS A 160 28.94 1.90 2.29
C HIS A 160 27.55 1.70 1.68
N ILE A 161 27.30 0.51 1.14
CA ILE A 161 26.02 0.15 0.53
C ILE A 161 25.44 -1.03 1.30
N PHE A 162 24.27 -0.81 1.89
CA PHE A 162 23.57 -1.79 2.71
C PHE A 162 22.36 -2.37 1.98
N SER A 163 22.07 -3.63 2.30
CA SER A 163 20.92 -4.33 1.75
C SER A 163 19.61 -3.70 2.25
N PRO A 164 18.49 -3.89 1.54
CA PRO A 164 17.17 -3.40 1.98
C PRO A 164 16.70 -3.99 3.31
N ASN A 165 17.35 -5.07 3.79
CA ASN A 165 17.04 -5.74 5.05
C ASN A 165 17.85 -5.21 6.24
N ALA A 166 18.67 -4.17 6.04
CA ALA A 166 19.39 -3.49 7.10
C ALA A 166 18.42 -2.58 7.86
N HIS A 167 17.88 -3.08 8.97
CA HIS A 167 16.83 -2.39 9.75
C HIS A 167 17.41 -1.67 10.97
N ASN A 168 18.53 -2.14 11.52
CA ASN A 168 19.14 -1.54 12.69
C ASN A 168 20.59 -1.12 12.40
N PHE A 169 20.91 0.13 12.67
CA PHE A 169 22.25 0.69 12.56
C PHE A 169 22.69 1.26 13.91
N ILE A 170 23.78 0.76 14.45
CA ILE A 170 24.39 1.31 15.66
C ILE A 170 25.77 1.86 15.29
N PHE A 171 25.99 3.13 15.62
CA PHE A 171 27.26 3.80 15.43
C PHE A 171 27.84 4.15 16.79
N ALA A 172 29.10 3.79 17.03
CA ALA A 172 29.86 4.25 18.18
C ALA A 172 31.11 5.01 17.73
N TRP A 173 31.37 6.15 18.35
CA TRP A 173 32.53 6.99 18.06
C TRP A 173 33.13 7.56 19.33
N SER A 174 34.44 7.81 19.28
CA SER A 174 35.18 8.37 20.40
C SER A 174 36.03 9.55 19.95
N ILE A 175 36.26 10.47 20.90
CA ILE A 175 37.33 11.46 20.78
C ILE A 175 38.58 10.88 21.43
N LEU A 176 39.75 11.12 20.83
CA LEU A 176 41.05 10.72 21.41
C LEU A 176 41.45 11.65 22.57
N SER A 177 40.56 11.83 23.57
CA SER A 177 40.83 12.52 24.84
C SER A 177 40.68 11.50 25.97
N PHE A 178 41.82 11.13 26.57
CA PHE A 178 41.90 10.09 27.60
C PHE A 178 41.96 10.65 29.03
N ALA A 179 41.98 11.98 29.20
CA ALA A 179 42.11 12.63 30.50
C ALA A 179 40.87 12.37 31.38
N ASP A 180 39.67 12.58 30.83
CA ASP A 180 38.42 12.21 31.51
C ASP A 180 37.35 11.70 30.53
N PRO A 181 37.38 10.40 30.20
CA PRO A 181 36.44 9.82 29.23
C PRO A 181 34.96 9.94 29.62
N LEU A 182 34.66 10.02 30.92
CA LEU A 182 33.29 10.03 31.44
C LEU A 182 32.61 11.40 31.29
N ASN A 183 33.38 12.47 31.15
CA ASN A 183 32.88 13.83 30.98
C ASN A 183 32.91 14.33 29.53
N ASN A 184 33.31 13.48 28.58
CA ASN A 184 33.22 13.77 27.15
C ASN A 184 31.75 13.87 26.71
N LYS A 185 31.44 14.83 25.85
CA LYS A 185 30.09 15.05 25.30
C LYS A 185 30.08 14.75 23.82
N TYR A 186 29.11 13.94 23.39
CA TYR A 186 29.01 13.52 22.00
C TYR A 186 27.73 14.03 21.35
N TYR A 187 27.83 14.42 20.08
CA TYR A 187 26.70 14.94 19.30
C TYR A 187 26.67 14.32 17.91
N TYR A 188 25.48 14.12 17.36
CA TYR A 188 25.31 13.61 16.01
C TYR A 188 24.23 14.38 15.25
N GLN A 189 24.25 14.27 13.92
CA GLN A 189 23.17 14.72 13.06
C GLN A 189 23.09 13.79 11.84
N LEU A 190 21.92 13.20 11.59
CA LEU A 190 21.67 12.42 10.37
C LEU A 190 21.03 13.32 9.30
N LYS A 191 21.79 13.70 8.26
CA LYS A 191 21.25 14.52 7.16
C LYS A 191 20.13 13.77 6.44
N GLY A 192 19.01 14.46 6.23
CA GLY A 192 17.79 13.90 5.64
C GLY A 192 16.76 13.41 6.67
N VAL A 193 17.13 13.32 7.95
CA VAL A 193 16.22 12.94 9.06
C VAL A 193 16.19 14.02 10.14
N ASP A 194 17.37 14.44 10.63
CA ASP A 194 17.50 15.41 11.70
C ASP A 194 17.69 16.84 11.16
N LYS A 195 16.95 17.82 11.72
CA LYS A 195 17.13 19.25 11.39
C LYS A 195 18.30 19.90 12.12
N ASN A 196 18.54 19.50 13.37
CA ASN A 196 19.55 20.07 14.27
C ASN A 196 20.43 18.97 14.87
N TRP A 197 21.56 19.35 15.46
CA TRP A 197 22.42 18.45 16.24
C TRP A 197 21.68 17.86 17.44
N ARG A 198 21.90 16.58 17.70
CA ARG A 198 21.34 15.83 18.83
C ARG A 198 22.45 15.39 19.77
N PHE A 199 22.18 15.46 21.06
CA PHE A 199 23.10 14.99 22.10
C PHE A 199 23.02 13.47 22.25
N ALA A 200 24.16 12.79 22.24
CA ALA A 200 24.31 11.33 22.30
C ALA A 200 24.78 10.82 23.68
N GLY A 201 24.77 11.69 24.70
CA GLY A 201 25.34 11.40 26.00
C GLY A 201 26.87 11.35 25.98
N ASN A 202 27.43 10.66 26.98
CA ASN A 202 28.87 10.62 27.23
C ASN A 202 29.54 9.34 26.73
N MET A 203 28.77 8.41 26.14
CA MET A 203 29.28 7.14 25.61
C MET A 203 29.58 7.18 24.10
N GLY A 204 29.12 8.22 23.40
CA GLY A 204 29.35 8.36 21.95
C GLY A 204 28.72 7.23 21.14
N ARG A 205 27.46 6.87 21.44
CA ARG A 205 26.74 5.79 20.77
C ARG A 205 25.34 6.23 20.34
N VAL A 206 24.95 5.90 19.11
CA VAL A 206 23.60 6.17 18.58
C VAL A 206 23.07 4.95 17.84
N GLU A 207 21.76 4.72 17.96
CA GLU A 207 21.03 3.66 17.27
C GLU A 207 19.96 4.26 16.36
N PHE A 208 19.90 3.81 15.11
CA PHE A 208 18.87 4.15 14.14
C PHE A 208 18.11 2.89 13.74
N VAL A 209 16.79 2.92 13.95
CA VAL A 209 15.90 1.81 13.64
C VAL A 209 15.01 2.18 12.45
N ASN A 210 14.90 1.25 11.52
CA ASN A 210 14.01 1.27 10.36
C ASN A 210 14.18 2.49 9.45
N LEU A 211 15.44 2.82 9.12
CA LEU A 211 15.75 3.84 8.12
C LEU A 211 15.20 3.41 6.76
N SER A 212 14.55 4.35 6.07
CA SER A 212 14.00 4.10 4.73
C SER A 212 15.13 3.91 3.70
N PRO A 213 14.89 3.21 2.58
CA PRO A 213 15.86 3.17 1.49
C PRO A 213 16.21 4.57 0.98
N GLY A 214 17.49 4.87 0.84
CA GLY A 214 17.96 6.21 0.50
C GLY A 214 19.45 6.43 0.78
N HIS A 215 19.89 7.65 0.50
CA HIS A 215 21.25 8.11 0.78
C HIS A 215 21.26 8.91 2.08
N TYR A 216 22.21 8.59 2.96
CA TYR A 216 22.34 9.21 4.27
C TYR A 216 23.78 9.66 4.52
N THR A 217 23.90 10.78 5.22
CA THR A 217 25.17 11.32 5.71
C THR A 217 25.05 11.52 7.21
N LEU A 218 25.78 10.71 7.97
CA LEU A 218 25.88 10.84 9.42
C LEU A 218 27.04 11.78 9.76
N LEU A 219 26.72 12.86 10.47
CA LEU A 219 27.69 13.80 11.03
C LEU A 219 27.89 13.51 12.50
N LEU A 220 29.15 13.42 12.93
CA LEU A 220 29.53 13.14 14.31
C LEU A 220 30.45 14.23 14.84
N LYS A 221 30.20 14.65 16.08
CA LYS A 221 30.95 15.67 16.82
C LYS A 221 31.22 15.14 18.23
N GLY A 222 32.33 15.58 18.82
CA GLY A 222 32.63 15.37 20.22
C GLY A 222 33.30 16.58 20.85
N GLU A 223 33.07 16.76 22.13
CA GLU A 223 33.64 17.79 22.99
C GLU A 223 34.28 17.10 24.19
N ASN A 224 35.50 17.53 24.57
CA ASN A 224 36.19 16.97 25.74
C ASN A 224 35.63 17.54 27.05
N GLU A 225 36.15 17.08 28.19
CA GLU A 225 35.74 17.54 29.52
C GLU A 225 35.86 19.07 29.71
N ASN A 226 36.70 19.72 28.91
CA ASN A 226 36.94 21.16 28.94
C ASN A 226 36.06 21.96 27.97
N GLY A 227 35.06 21.33 27.33
CA GLY A 227 34.16 21.98 26.36
C GLY A 227 34.81 22.32 25.02
N ILE A 228 36.02 21.82 24.76
CA ILE A 228 36.73 22.02 23.50
C ILE A 228 36.18 21.02 22.48
N SER A 229 35.51 21.54 21.46
CA SER A 229 35.02 20.76 20.33
C SER A 229 36.17 20.27 19.45
N ALA A 230 36.07 19.03 18.94
CA ALA A 230 36.93 18.58 17.85
C ALA A 230 36.73 19.48 16.60
N ASN A 231 37.81 20.03 16.04
CA ASN A 231 37.75 20.96 14.90
C ASN A 231 37.18 20.33 13.62
N LYS A 232 37.24 19.00 13.48
CA LYS A 232 36.74 18.28 12.31
C LYS A 232 35.51 17.46 12.67
N ILE A 233 34.39 17.75 12.02
CA ILE A 233 33.20 16.89 12.03
C ILE A 233 33.53 15.61 11.26
N LEU A 234 33.31 14.46 11.88
CA LEU A 234 33.43 13.18 11.18
C LEU A 234 32.17 12.94 10.36
N GLN A 235 32.34 12.69 9.06
CA GLN A 235 31.26 12.42 8.13
C GLN A 235 31.32 10.95 7.71
N PHE A 236 30.18 10.26 7.80
CA PHE A 236 30.02 8.89 7.34
C PHE A 236 28.86 8.78 6.36
N ASP A 237 29.17 8.48 5.09
CA ASP A 237 28.20 8.38 4.01
C ASP A 237 27.82 6.90 3.75
N PHE A 238 26.51 6.63 3.75
CA PHE A 238 26.00 5.29 3.45
C PHE A 238 24.69 5.33 2.67
N THR A 239 24.39 4.23 1.97
CA THR A 239 23.20 4.08 1.14
C THR A 239 22.47 2.78 1.46
N ILE A 240 21.15 2.85 1.66
CA ILE A 240 20.27 1.69 1.82
C ILE A 240 19.57 1.43 0.49
N GLN A 241 19.77 0.26 -0.10
CA GLN A 241 19.19 -0.09 -1.40
C GLN A 241 17.67 -0.25 -1.35
N LEU A 242 17.00 0.07 -2.47
CA LEU A 242 15.57 -0.26 -2.63
C LEU A 242 15.39 -1.78 -2.84
N PRO A 243 14.34 -2.38 -2.25
CA PRO A 243 13.99 -3.77 -2.55
C PRO A 243 13.73 -4.01 -4.03
N PHE A 244 14.18 -5.15 -4.57
CA PHE A 244 14.08 -5.43 -6.01
C PHE A 244 12.63 -5.43 -6.53
N TRP A 245 11.65 -5.81 -5.71
CA TRP A 245 10.23 -5.83 -6.10
C TRP A 245 9.59 -4.43 -6.20
N LYS A 246 10.26 -3.38 -5.69
CA LYS A 246 9.84 -1.98 -5.84
C LYS A 246 10.50 -1.30 -7.04
N THR A 247 11.37 -2.00 -7.76
CA THR A 247 12.05 -1.44 -8.93
C THR A 247 11.11 -1.36 -10.13
N THR A 248 11.32 -0.35 -10.98
CA THR A 248 10.45 -0.09 -12.15
C THR A 248 10.40 -1.27 -13.11
N TRP A 249 11.54 -1.91 -13.39
CA TRP A 249 11.60 -3.06 -14.30
C TRP A 249 10.78 -4.26 -13.78
N PHE A 250 10.77 -4.50 -12.47
CA PHE A 250 10.01 -5.60 -11.87
C PHE A 250 8.50 -5.34 -11.92
N VAL A 251 8.09 -4.09 -11.69
CA VAL A 251 6.68 -3.68 -11.85
C VAL A 251 6.22 -3.90 -13.30
N PHE A 252 7.02 -3.52 -14.30
CA PHE A 252 6.71 -3.80 -15.70
C PHE A 252 6.62 -5.29 -16.01
N LEU A 253 7.47 -6.12 -15.41
CA LEU A 253 7.43 -7.58 -15.56
C LEU A 253 6.12 -8.18 -15.03
N ILE A 254 5.62 -7.71 -13.88
CA ILE A 254 4.31 -8.13 -13.34
C ILE A 254 3.17 -7.70 -14.28
N ILE A 255 3.20 -6.47 -14.78
CA ILE A 255 2.19 -5.97 -15.73
C ILE A 255 2.18 -6.83 -17.00
N ALA A 256 3.36 -7.15 -17.54
CA ALA A 256 3.49 -8.01 -18.72
C ALA A 256 2.94 -9.42 -18.46
N LEU A 257 3.25 -10.02 -17.30
CA LEU A 257 2.73 -11.34 -16.91
C LEU A 257 1.20 -11.33 -16.81
N MET A 258 0.61 -10.29 -16.18
CA MET A 258 -0.84 -10.13 -16.13
C MET A 258 -1.45 -10.00 -17.52
N ALA A 259 -0.85 -9.21 -18.41
CA ALA A 259 -1.33 -9.04 -19.79
C ALA A 259 -1.33 -10.37 -20.56
N ILE A 260 -0.30 -11.20 -20.39
CA ILE A 260 -0.22 -12.53 -21.01
C ILE A 260 -1.33 -13.44 -20.48
N ILE A 261 -1.58 -13.45 -19.16
CA ILE A 261 -2.65 -14.25 -18.54
C ILE A 261 -4.02 -13.81 -19.08
N PHE A 262 -4.31 -12.51 -19.09
CA PHE A 262 -5.56 -11.98 -19.63
C PHE A 262 -5.74 -12.30 -21.11
N TYR A 263 -4.68 -12.16 -21.90
CA TYR A 263 -4.68 -12.53 -23.32
C TYR A 263 -4.94 -14.03 -23.50
N GLY A 264 -4.32 -14.88 -22.70
CA GLY A 264 -4.54 -16.33 -22.69
C GLY A 264 -6.00 -16.70 -22.38
N LEU A 265 -6.58 -16.12 -21.33
CA LEU A 265 -7.99 -16.32 -20.96
C LEU A 265 -8.95 -15.82 -22.04
N TYR A 266 -8.66 -14.67 -22.64
CA TYR A 266 -9.43 -14.12 -23.76
C TYR A 266 -9.43 -15.06 -24.96
N ARG A 267 -8.26 -15.56 -25.35
CA ARG A 267 -8.10 -16.53 -26.45
C ARG A 267 -8.79 -17.85 -26.16
N TYR A 268 -8.69 -18.35 -24.92
CA TYR A 268 -9.37 -19.56 -24.48
C TYR A 268 -10.90 -19.41 -24.62
N ARG A 269 -11.46 -18.30 -24.12
CA ARG A 269 -12.90 -18.01 -24.19
C ARG A 269 -13.41 -17.98 -25.64
N ILE A 270 -12.70 -17.30 -26.53
CA ILE A 270 -13.09 -17.23 -27.95
C ILE A 270 -13.08 -18.61 -28.61
N ASN A 271 -12.03 -19.39 -28.37
CA ASN A 271 -11.93 -20.74 -28.92
C ASN A 271 -13.03 -21.66 -28.38
N HIS A 272 -13.39 -21.52 -27.10
CA HIS A 272 -14.50 -22.26 -26.50
C HIS A 272 -15.85 -21.93 -27.17
N ILE A 273 -16.15 -20.65 -27.38
CA ILE A 273 -17.38 -20.22 -28.07
C ILE A 273 -17.43 -20.78 -29.50
N ARG A 274 -16.32 -20.68 -30.25
CA ARG A 274 -16.22 -21.23 -31.62
C ARG A 274 -16.43 -22.74 -31.66
N LYS A 275 -15.86 -23.48 -30.70
CA LYS A 275 -16.07 -24.94 -30.58
C LYS A 275 -17.52 -25.29 -30.31
N LEU A 276 -18.21 -24.55 -29.45
CA LEU A 276 -19.63 -24.77 -29.17
C LEU A 276 -20.51 -24.47 -30.39
N GLU A 277 -20.25 -23.40 -31.13
CA GLU A 277 -20.99 -23.10 -32.37
C GLU A 277 -20.76 -24.16 -33.44
N ALA A 278 -19.51 -24.58 -33.64
CA ALA A 278 -19.17 -25.65 -34.58
C ALA A 278 -19.85 -26.98 -34.21
N LEU A 279 -19.90 -27.32 -32.91
CA LEU A 279 -20.60 -28.49 -32.42
C LEU A 279 -22.11 -28.42 -32.69
N ARG A 280 -22.76 -27.28 -32.38
CA ARG A 280 -24.19 -27.08 -32.66
C ARG A 280 -24.49 -27.21 -34.16
N ASN A 281 -23.67 -26.61 -35.02
CA ASN A 281 -23.81 -26.75 -36.47
C ASN A 281 -23.67 -28.19 -36.94
N ARG A 282 -22.67 -28.92 -36.43
CA ARG A 282 -22.47 -30.35 -36.77
C ARG A 282 -23.66 -31.21 -36.34
N ILE A 283 -24.19 -30.99 -35.14
CA ILE A 283 -25.39 -31.70 -34.65
C ILE A 283 -26.59 -31.40 -35.55
N SER A 284 -26.84 -30.12 -35.88
CA SER A 284 -27.93 -29.75 -36.78
C SER A 284 -27.84 -30.42 -38.16
N LEU A 285 -26.64 -30.48 -38.74
CA LEU A 285 -26.41 -31.12 -40.05
C LEU A 285 -26.63 -32.64 -39.98
N ASN A 286 -25.98 -33.33 -39.04
CA ASN A 286 -26.12 -34.78 -38.89
C ASN A 286 -27.57 -35.20 -38.61
N LEU A 287 -28.29 -34.43 -37.78
CA LEU A 287 -29.71 -34.69 -37.56
C LEU A 287 -30.48 -34.59 -38.88
N HIS A 288 -30.29 -33.52 -39.65
CA HIS A 288 -30.99 -33.32 -40.93
C HIS A 288 -30.72 -34.44 -41.94
N ASP A 289 -29.46 -34.82 -42.10
CA ASP A 289 -29.06 -35.78 -43.13
C ASP A 289 -29.40 -37.23 -42.71
N ASP A 290 -28.98 -37.67 -41.52
CA ASP A 290 -29.09 -39.08 -41.12
C ASP A 290 -30.50 -39.45 -40.64
N ILE A 291 -31.03 -38.67 -39.69
CA ILE A 291 -32.35 -38.94 -39.09
C ILE A 291 -33.45 -38.57 -40.08
N GLY A 292 -33.32 -37.42 -40.74
CA GLY A 292 -34.30 -36.96 -41.74
C GLY A 292 -34.47 -37.96 -42.89
N SER A 293 -33.37 -38.45 -43.47
CA SER A 293 -33.43 -39.43 -44.57
C SER A 293 -33.98 -40.80 -44.14
N THR A 294 -33.62 -41.25 -42.92
CA THR A 294 -34.10 -42.54 -42.39
C THR A 294 -35.61 -42.52 -42.14
N LEU A 295 -36.14 -41.48 -41.49
CA LEU A 295 -37.59 -41.38 -41.25
C LEU A 295 -38.37 -41.17 -42.55
N SER A 296 -37.82 -40.40 -43.50
CA SER A 296 -38.40 -40.27 -44.84
C SER A 296 -38.51 -41.63 -45.53
N SER A 297 -37.46 -42.44 -45.45
CA SER A 297 -37.43 -43.78 -46.04
C SER A 297 -38.46 -44.71 -45.38
N ILE A 298 -38.59 -44.67 -44.05
CA ILE A 298 -39.61 -45.43 -43.32
C ILE A 298 -41.01 -45.02 -43.78
N SER A 299 -41.29 -43.72 -43.87
CA SER A 299 -42.59 -43.21 -44.29
C SER A 299 -42.96 -43.65 -45.73
N ILE A 300 -42.00 -43.57 -46.66
CA ILE A 300 -42.19 -44.01 -48.05
C ILE A 300 -42.39 -45.52 -48.14
N LEU A 301 -41.56 -46.32 -47.44
CA LEU A 301 -41.67 -47.78 -47.44
C LEU A 301 -42.99 -48.23 -46.83
N SER A 302 -43.44 -47.61 -45.73
CA SER A 302 -44.75 -47.89 -45.13
C SER A 302 -45.90 -47.50 -46.07
N ALA A 303 -45.81 -46.37 -46.78
CA ALA A 303 -46.81 -45.98 -47.77
C ALA A 303 -46.88 -46.96 -48.96
N LEU A 304 -45.75 -47.43 -49.45
CA LEU A 304 -45.70 -48.44 -50.52
C LEU A 304 -46.22 -49.80 -50.04
N ALA A 305 -45.93 -50.19 -48.80
CA ALA A 305 -46.46 -51.41 -48.20
C ALA A 305 -47.99 -51.35 -48.02
N LEU A 306 -48.52 -50.21 -47.56
CA LEU A 306 -49.96 -49.96 -47.43
C LEU A 306 -50.72 -50.21 -48.73
N HIS A 307 -50.16 -49.77 -49.87
CA HIS A 307 -50.78 -49.96 -51.18
C HIS A 307 -50.80 -51.41 -51.68
N LYS A 308 -49.89 -52.27 -51.19
CA LYS A 308 -49.77 -53.66 -51.61
C LYS A 308 -50.49 -54.63 -50.67
N GLU A 309 -50.68 -54.25 -49.42
CA GLU A 309 -51.26 -55.09 -48.38
C GLU A 309 -52.79 -55.16 -48.51
N LYS A 310 -53.37 -56.33 -48.28
CA LYS A 310 -54.82 -56.57 -48.35
C LYS A 310 -55.43 -56.83 -46.97
N ASN A 311 -54.63 -57.23 -45.98
CA ASN A 311 -55.12 -57.43 -44.62
C ASN A 311 -55.33 -56.07 -43.92
N ARG A 312 -56.56 -55.81 -43.49
CA ARG A 312 -56.97 -54.56 -42.82
C ARG A 312 -56.22 -54.31 -41.50
N GLU A 313 -55.93 -55.36 -40.74
CA GLU A 313 -55.19 -55.23 -39.47
C GLU A 313 -53.73 -54.81 -39.73
N THR A 314 -53.10 -55.37 -40.76
CA THR A 314 -51.73 -55.00 -41.17
C THR A 314 -51.69 -53.60 -41.78
N GLN A 315 -52.74 -53.19 -42.51
CA GLN A 315 -52.89 -51.82 -42.99
C GLN A 315 -52.94 -50.81 -41.83
N ASP A 316 -53.73 -51.06 -40.79
CA ASP A 316 -53.81 -50.16 -39.62
C ASP A 316 -52.45 -50.00 -38.91
N ILE A 317 -51.67 -51.09 -38.79
CA ILE A 317 -50.32 -51.05 -38.24
C ILE A 317 -49.37 -50.24 -39.14
N LEU A 318 -49.39 -50.46 -40.45
CA LEU A 318 -48.54 -49.73 -41.39
C LEU A 318 -48.91 -48.24 -41.46
N GLU A 319 -50.19 -47.91 -41.33
CA GLU A 319 -50.66 -46.54 -41.23
C GLU A 319 -50.17 -45.88 -39.94
N THR A 320 -50.19 -46.62 -38.82
CA THR A 320 -49.61 -46.16 -37.55
C THR A 320 -48.10 -45.90 -37.68
N ILE A 321 -47.34 -46.81 -38.31
CA ILE A 321 -45.90 -46.63 -38.54
C ILE A 321 -45.63 -45.40 -39.41
N LYS A 322 -46.34 -45.26 -40.53
CA LYS A 322 -46.25 -44.11 -41.44
C LYS A 322 -46.53 -42.80 -40.68
N ASN A 323 -47.63 -42.74 -39.94
CA ASN A 323 -48.04 -41.54 -39.22
C ASN A 323 -47.06 -41.20 -38.08
N ASN A 324 -46.53 -42.20 -37.38
CA ASN A 324 -45.49 -42.01 -36.37
C ASN A 324 -44.19 -41.49 -36.99
N ALA A 325 -43.78 -42.01 -38.15
CA ALA A 325 -42.59 -41.53 -38.86
C ALA A 325 -42.76 -40.06 -39.29
N ILE A 326 -43.93 -39.68 -39.82
CA ILE A 326 -44.24 -38.28 -40.17
C ILE A 326 -44.22 -37.38 -38.93
N SER A 327 -44.87 -37.80 -37.83
CA SER A 327 -44.90 -37.02 -36.59
C SER A 327 -43.50 -36.83 -36.00
N LEU A 328 -42.66 -37.86 -36.01
CA LEU A 328 -41.28 -37.77 -35.52
C LEU A 328 -40.40 -36.90 -36.43
N MET A 329 -40.66 -36.89 -37.75
CA MET A 329 -39.97 -36.01 -38.69
C MET A 329 -40.28 -34.53 -38.38
N ASP A 330 -41.54 -34.19 -38.11
CA ASP A 330 -41.95 -32.85 -37.70
C ASP A 330 -41.31 -32.41 -36.36
N GLU A 331 -41.23 -33.33 -35.39
CA GLU A 331 -40.56 -33.08 -34.11
C GLU A 331 -39.05 -32.88 -34.27
N MET A 332 -38.41 -33.70 -35.11
CA MET A 332 -37.00 -33.61 -35.42
C MET A 332 -36.68 -32.29 -36.13
N ASP A 333 -37.51 -31.84 -37.08
CA ASP A 333 -37.34 -30.56 -37.76
C ASP A 333 -37.40 -29.39 -36.78
N ASP A 334 -38.30 -29.47 -35.80
CA ASP A 334 -38.36 -28.52 -34.70
C ASP A 334 -37.07 -28.49 -33.87
N ILE A 335 -36.48 -29.66 -33.61
CA ILE A 335 -35.20 -29.78 -32.91
C ILE A 335 -34.07 -29.20 -33.76
N VAL A 336 -33.93 -29.57 -35.03
CA VAL A 336 -32.86 -29.08 -35.92
C VAL A 336 -32.91 -27.57 -36.03
N TRP A 337 -34.09 -27.00 -36.25
CA TRP A 337 -34.27 -25.56 -36.29
C TRP A 337 -33.90 -24.91 -34.96
N SER A 338 -34.25 -25.53 -33.84
CA SER A 338 -33.93 -25.03 -32.50
C SER A 338 -32.46 -25.20 -32.11
N ILE A 339 -31.69 -26.09 -32.72
CA ILE A 339 -30.26 -26.25 -32.42
C ILE A 339 -29.42 -25.29 -33.27
N ASN A 340 -29.88 -24.99 -34.49
CA ASN A 340 -29.14 -24.17 -35.45
C ASN A 340 -28.87 -22.75 -34.91
N PRO A 341 -27.60 -22.36 -34.68
CA PRO A 341 -27.21 -21.04 -34.19
C PRO A 341 -27.70 -19.88 -35.05
N ARG A 342 -27.90 -20.07 -36.36
CA ARG A 342 -28.38 -19.02 -37.28
C ARG A 342 -29.78 -18.53 -36.92
N ASN A 343 -30.56 -19.35 -36.20
CA ASN A 343 -31.91 -19.02 -35.79
C ASN A 343 -31.98 -18.32 -34.44
N ASP A 344 -30.86 -18.00 -33.77
CA ASP A 344 -30.81 -17.56 -32.35
C ASP A 344 -31.49 -16.20 -32.10
N SER A 345 -31.96 -15.51 -33.14
CA SER A 345 -32.74 -14.28 -33.04
C SER A 345 -34.24 -14.54 -32.78
N LEU A 346 -34.88 -13.63 -32.05
CA LEU A 346 -36.34 -13.62 -31.92
C LEU A 346 -37.05 -13.39 -33.25
N HIS A 347 -36.44 -12.63 -34.16
CA HIS A 347 -36.98 -12.43 -35.49
C HIS A 347 -37.16 -13.75 -36.24
N SER A 348 -36.12 -14.60 -36.26
CA SER A 348 -36.18 -15.93 -36.87
C SER A 348 -37.31 -16.78 -36.27
N LEU A 349 -37.49 -16.71 -34.95
CA LEU A 349 -38.56 -17.41 -34.24
C LEU A 349 -39.95 -16.97 -34.70
N PHE A 350 -40.23 -15.66 -34.69
CA PHE A 350 -41.55 -15.16 -35.06
C PHE A 350 -41.82 -15.26 -36.56
N LEU A 351 -40.80 -15.20 -37.41
CA LEU A 351 -40.94 -15.55 -38.82
C LEU A 351 -41.40 -17.00 -38.99
N ARG A 352 -40.79 -17.94 -38.26
CA ARG A 352 -41.20 -19.35 -38.30
C ARG A 352 -42.61 -19.55 -37.79
N ILE A 353 -42.98 -18.93 -36.66
CA ILE A 353 -44.33 -18.99 -36.11
C ILE A 353 -45.34 -18.40 -37.09
N ARG A 354 -45.04 -17.27 -37.74
CA ARG A 354 -45.89 -16.67 -38.77
C ARG A 354 -46.12 -17.63 -39.93
N SER A 355 -45.05 -18.23 -40.46
CA SER A 355 -45.16 -19.20 -41.56
C SER A 355 -45.92 -20.48 -41.16
N PHE A 356 -45.79 -20.93 -39.91
CA PHE A 356 -46.55 -22.06 -39.38
C PHE A 356 -48.04 -21.73 -39.21
N ALA A 357 -48.34 -20.59 -38.58
CA ALA A 357 -49.70 -20.13 -38.32
C ALA A 357 -50.48 -19.86 -39.61
N ALA A 358 -49.89 -19.11 -40.55
CA ALA A 358 -50.50 -18.77 -41.83
C ALA A 358 -50.97 -20.02 -42.59
N LYS A 359 -50.10 -21.04 -42.71
CA LYS A 359 -50.43 -22.31 -43.39
C LYS A 359 -51.64 -23.01 -42.76
N LEU A 360 -51.73 -23.03 -41.43
CA LEU A 360 -52.83 -23.71 -40.74
C LEU A 360 -54.14 -22.91 -40.78
N PHE A 361 -54.07 -21.58 -40.65
CA PHE A 361 -55.25 -20.72 -40.74
C PHE A 361 -55.84 -20.73 -42.15
N GLU A 362 -55.00 -20.67 -43.18
CA GLU A 362 -55.42 -20.76 -44.59
C GLU A 362 -56.07 -22.11 -44.90
N ALA A 363 -55.48 -23.22 -44.44
CA ALA A 363 -56.06 -24.56 -44.63
C ALA A 363 -57.44 -24.75 -43.97
N LYS A 364 -57.77 -23.90 -42.97
CA LYS A 364 -59.06 -23.91 -42.27
C LYS A 364 -59.98 -22.73 -42.64
N ASN A 365 -59.60 -21.89 -43.61
CA ASN A 365 -60.32 -20.68 -44.00
C ASN A 365 -60.62 -19.73 -42.82
N ILE A 366 -59.66 -19.56 -41.90
CA ILE A 366 -59.75 -18.63 -40.76
C ILE A 366 -59.15 -17.29 -41.17
N ASN A 367 -59.86 -16.19 -40.94
CA ASN A 367 -59.31 -14.84 -41.14
C ASN A 367 -58.31 -14.53 -40.02
N TYR A 368 -57.11 -14.07 -40.36
CA TYR A 368 -56.06 -13.89 -39.34
C TYR A 368 -55.27 -12.59 -39.47
N LYS A 369 -54.78 -12.11 -38.32
CA LYS A 369 -53.90 -10.94 -38.23
C LYS A 369 -52.65 -11.26 -37.40
N ILE A 370 -51.47 -11.04 -37.96
CA ILE A 370 -50.18 -11.30 -37.29
C ILE A 370 -49.37 -10.01 -37.25
N GLU A 371 -49.18 -9.46 -36.05
CA GLU A 371 -48.43 -8.23 -35.80
C GLU A 371 -47.11 -8.54 -35.09
N ILE A 372 -45.99 -8.30 -35.78
CA ILE A 372 -44.64 -8.50 -35.24
C ILE A 372 -43.87 -7.19 -35.38
N PRO A 373 -43.35 -6.61 -34.27
CA PRO A 373 -42.70 -5.32 -34.30
C PRO A 373 -41.27 -5.46 -34.80
N ASN A 374 -40.77 -4.47 -35.54
CA ASN A 374 -39.38 -4.46 -36.02
C ASN A 374 -38.35 -4.35 -34.87
N SER A 375 -38.77 -3.93 -33.68
CA SER A 375 -37.89 -3.74 -32.51
C SER A 375 -37.22 -5.03 -31.99
N ILE A 376 -37.66 -6.22 -32.44
CA ILE A 376 -37.09 -7.51 -32.00
C ILE A 376 -36.02 -8.09 -32.95
N LEU A 377 -35.68 -7.39 -34.05
CA LEU A 377 -34.78 -7.87 -35.11
C LEU A 377 -33.43 -8.40 -34.60
N HIS A 378 -32.83 -7.74 -33.62
CA HIS A 378 -31.46 -8.04 -33.15
C HIS A 378 -31.41 -8.74 -31.79
N ILE A 379 -32.55 -9.05 -31.19
CA ILE A 379 -32.60 -9.67 -29.87
C ILE A 379 -32.30 -11.16 -30.00
N LYS A 380 -31.21 -11.60 -29.39
CA LYS A 380 -30.85 -13.01 -29.31
C LYS A 380 -31.44 -13.66 -28.06
N MET A 381 -31.80 -14.93 -28.18
CA MET A 381 -32.29 -15.75 -27.08
C MET A 381 -31.49 -17.04 -27.02
N THR A 382 -31.32 -17.60 -25.82
CA THR A 382 -30.67 -18.91 -25.67
C THR A 382 -31.47 -19.99 -26.38
N MET A 383 -30.77 -21.05 -26.81
CA MET A 383 -31.36 -22.19 -27.51
C MET A 383 -32.58 -22.76 -26.78
N GLN A 384 -32.43 -22.98 -25.47
CA GLN A 384 -33.45 -23.57 -24.59
C GLN A 384 -34.67 -22.66 -24.45
N ASN A 385 -34.45 -21.38 -24.17
CA ASN A 385 -35.54 -20.41 -23.99
C ASN A 385 -36.32 -20.23 -25.29
N ARG A 386 -35.62 -20.18 -26.43
CA ARG A 386 -36.25 -20.13 -27.75
C ARG A 386 -37.08 -21.38 -28.03
N GLN A 387 -36.58 -22.57 -27.70
CA GLN A 387 -37.31 -23.82 -27.88
C GLN A 387 -38.58 -23.88 -27.02
N HIS A 388 -38.49 -23.50 -25.74
CA HIS A 388 -39.66 -23.41 -24.86
C HIS A 388 -40.69 -22.42 -25.40
N LEU A 389 -40.25 -21.23 -25.81
CA LEU A 389 -41.12 -20.22 -26.38
C LEU A 389 -41.81 -20.71 -27.67
N TYR A 390 -41.04 -21.26 -28.60
CA TYR A 390 -41.58 -21.83 -29.84
C TYR A 390 -42.66 -22.88 -29.59
N LEU A 391 -42.39 -23.84 -28.70
CA LEU A 391 -43.31 -24.93 -28.41
C LEU A 391 -44.57 -24.48 -27.65
N ILE A 392 -44.50 -23.42 -26.83
CA ILE A 392 -45.68 -22.82 -26.22
C ILE A 392 -46.56 -22.18 -27.30
N LEU A 393 -45.98 -21.39 -28.20
CA LEU A 393 -46.72 -20.72 -29.26
C LEU A 393 -47.31 -21.71 -30.26
N LYS A 394 -46.54 -22.75 -30.65
CA LYS A 394 -47.00 -23.84 -31.52
C LYS A 394 -48.19 -24.57 -30.92
N GLU A 395 -48.13 -24.89 -29.63
CA GLU A 395 -49.22 -25.55 -28.90
C GLU A 395 -50.48 -24.67 -28.81
N ALA A 396 -50.32 -23.37 -28.54
CA ALA A 396 -51.44 -22.44 -28.51
C ALA A 396 -52.15 -22.34 -29.88
N ILE A 397 -51.39 -22.24 -30.98
CA ILE A 397 -51.94 -22.22 -32.34
C ILE A 397 -52.63 -23.56 -32.67
N ASN A 398 -52.03 -24.69 -32.32
CA ASN A 398 -52.64 -26.01 -32.52
C ASN A 398 -53.96 -26.18 -31.77
N ASN A 399 -54.01 -25.70 -30.51
CA ASN A 399 -55.23 -25.76 -29.71
C ASN A 399 -56.35 -24.91 -30.31
N LEU A 400 -56.02 -23.71 -30.81
CA LEU A 400 -56.94 -22.85 -31.55
C LEU A 400 -57.51 -23.60 -32.76
N ILE A 401 -56.65 -24.16 -33.62
CA ILE A 401 -57.07 -24.88 -34.84
C ILE A 401 -57.94 -26.11 -34.54
N LYS A 402 -57.61 -26.88 -33.49
CA LYS A 402 -58.29 -28.14 -33.18
C LYS A 402 -59.61 -27.96 -32.43
N TYR A 403 -59.69 -26.98 -31.53
CA TYR A 403 -60.77 -26.91 -30.54
C TYR A 403 -61.64 -25.66 -30.63
N SER A 404 -61.13 -24.53 -31.17
CA SER A 404 -61.85 -23.25 -31.09
C SER A 404 -63.06 -23.19 -32.05
N ALA A 405 -62.94 -23.77 -33.25
CA ALA A 405 -63.89 -23.56 -34.35
C ALA A 405 -64.16 -22.07 -34.64
N CYS A 406 -63.13 -21.22 -34.50
CA CYS A 406 -63.19 -19.79 -34.74
C CYS A 406 -63.27 -19.44 -36.22
N SER A 407 -63.76 -18.22 -36.51
CA SER A 407 -63.67 -17.59 -37.82
C SER A 407 -62.52 -16.58 -37.91
N GLU A 408 -62.05 -16.07 -36.77
CA GLU A 408 -60.98 -15.08 -36.68
C GLU A 408 -59.91 -15.47 -35.65
N ALA A 409 -58.64 -15.18 -35.96
CA ALA A 409 -57.49 -15.42 -35.10
C ALA A 409 -56.48 -14.26 -35.12
N GLY A 410 -55.91 -13.92 -33.97
CA GLY A 410 -54.92 -12.85 -33.81
C GLY A 410 -53.63 -13.35 -33.17
N ILE A 411 -52.48 -12.90 -33.69
CA ILE A 411 -51.18 -13.04 -33.02
C ILE A 411 -50.54 -11.66 -32.94
N ALA A 412 -50.34 -11.16 -31.73
CA ALA A 412 -49.72 -9.86 -31.49
C ALA A 412 -48.47 -10.02 -30.62
N VAL A 413 -47.36 -9.42 -31.06
CA VAL A 413 -46.10 -9.37 -30.30
C VAL A 413 -45.82 -7.91 -29.97
N ASN A 414 -45.57 -7.62 -28.70
CA ASN A 414 -45.23 -6.28 -28.25
C ASN A 414 -43.94 -6.33 -27.43
N PHE A 415 -43.00 -5.46 -27.77
CA PHE A 415 -41.72 -5.38 -27.07
C PHE A 415 -41.49 -3.97 -26.54
N HIS A 416 -41.56 -3.84 -25.22
CA HIS A 416 -41.21 -2.63 -24.47
C HIS A 416 -40.13 -3.00 -23.47
N LYS A 417 -38.86 -2.77 -23.83
CA LYS A 417 -37.70 -3.23 -23.05
C LYS A 417 -37.87 -2.91 -21.55
N PRO A 418 -37.70 -3.90 -20.65
CA PRO A 418 -37.22 -5.27 -20.86
C PRO A 418 -38.32 -6.32 -21.12
N LEU A 419 -39.56 -5.91 -21.29
CA LEU A 419 -40.73 -6.80 -21.35
C LEU A 419 -41.08 -7.17 -22.80
N LEU A 420 -41.15 -8.48 -23.07
CA LEU A 420 -41.77 -9.04 -24.26
C LEU A 420 -43.13 -9.61 -23.86
N SER A 421 -44.20 -9.12 -24.49
CA SER A 421 -45.55 -9.66 -24.36
C SER A 421 -46.02 -10.22 -25.69
N ILE A 422 -46.63 -11.40 -25.63
CA ILE A 422 -47.14 -12.13 -26.79
C ILE A 422 -48.57 -12.52 -26.48
N SER A 423 -49.46 -12.27 -27.42
CA SER A 423 -50.87 -12.59 -27.32
C SER A 423 -51.28 -13.43 -28.53
N ILE A 424 -51.96 -14.54 -28.27
CA ILE A 424 -52.65 -15.35 -29.28
C ILE A 424 -54.12 -15.39 -28.89
N GLU A 425 -55.00 -14.97 -29.77
CA GLU A 425 -56.43 -14.85 -29.50
C GLU A 425 -57.29 -15.42 -30.62
N ASP A 426 -58.46 -15.93 -30.27
CA ASP A 426 -59.49 -16.43 -31.18
C ASP A 426 -60.89 -16.02 -30.74
N ASN A 427 -61.83 -16.03 -31.67
CA ASN A 427 -63.24 -15.68 -31.43
C ASN A 427 -64.17 -16.91 -31.37
N GLY A 428 -63.65 -18.11 -31.11
CA GLY A 428 -64.45 -19.33 -31.21
C GLY A 428 -65.23 -19.67 -29.94
N LYS A 429 -65.48 -20.98 -29.74
CA LYS A 429 -66.37 -21.48 -28.69
C LYS A 429 -65.86 -21.28 -27.26
N GLY A 430 -64.56 -21.06 -27.09
CA GLY A 430 -63.92 -20.98 -25.77
C GLY A 430 -64.19 -22.21 -24.89
N PHE A 431 -63.77 -22.14 -23.62
CA PHE A 431 -64.02 -23.17 -22.63
C PHE A 431 -64.00 -22.63 -21.20
N SER A 432 -64.77 -23.26 -20.33
CA SER A 432 -64.79 -22.98 -18.90
C SER A 432 -63.53 -23.51 -18.17
N MET A 433 -62.76 -22.60 -17.56
CA MET A 433 -61.51 -22.91 -16.84
C MET A 433 -61.70 -23.76 -15.56
N ASN A 434 -62.93 -23.85 -15.03
CA ASN A 434 -63.26 -24.52 -13.77
C ASN A 434 -63.59 -26.02 -13.91
N LYS A 435 -63.70 -26.55 -15.11
CA LYS A 435 -63.82 -28.00 -15.34
C LYS A 435 -62.41 -28.58 -15.55
N ASP A 436 -62.17 -29.81 -15.10
CA ASP A 436 -60.91 -30.57 -15.21
C ASP A 436 -60.48 -30.89 -16.66
N TYR A 437 -60.55 -29.91 -17.57
CA TYR A 437 -60.03 -29.97 -18.94
C TYR A 437 -58.51 -29.73 -18.98
N ALA A 438 -57.78 -30.12 -17.94
CA ALA A 438 -56.33 -30.05 -17.90
C ALA A 438 -55.72 -31.14 -18.81
N GLY A 439 -56.01 -31.07 -20.11
CA GLY A 439 -55.31 -31.84 -21.12
C GLY A 439 -53.81 -31.59 -21.01
N ASN A 440 -53.01 -32.59 -21.39
CA ASN A 440 -51.56 -32.56 -21.27
C ASN A 440 -50.92 -31.30 -21.91
N GLY A 441 -51.56 -30.70 -22.93
CA GLY A 441 -51.12 -29.46 -23.59
C GLY A 441 -51.01 -28.25 -22.67
N LEU A 442 -52.05 -27.93 -21.88
CA LEU A 442 -52.05 -26.77 -20.98
C LEU A 442 -51.00 -26.91 -19.87
N LYS A 443 -50.86 -28.13 -19.31
CA LYS A 443 -49.85 -28.45 -18.29
C LYS A 443 -48.43 -28.30 -18.85
N ASN A 444 -48.21 -28.78 -20.07
CA ASN A 444 -46.92 -28.67 -20.76
C ASN A 444 -46.56 -27.21 -21.09
N MET A 445 -47.52 -26.40 -21.54
CA MET A 445 -47.30 -24.96 -21.77
C MET A 445 -46.91 -24.25 -20.48
N LYS A 446 -47.59 -24.54 -19.37
CA LYS A 446 -47.26 -23.93 -18.07
C LYS A 446 -45.87 -24.32 -17.58
N LYS A 447 -45.52 -25.61 -17.61
CA LYS A 447 -44.18 -26.09 -17.25
C LYS A 447 -43.07 -25.42 -18.09
N ARG A 448 -43.30 -25.23 -19.39
CA ARG A 448 -42.36 -24.54 -20.29
C ARG A 448 -42.29 -23.04 -20.01
N ALA A 449 -43.42 -22.40 -19.68
CA ALA A 449 -43.44 -20.99 -19.29
C ALA A 449 -42.66 -20.76 -17.99
N ASP A 450 -42.82 -21.64 -17.00
CA ASP A 450 -42.06 -21.60 -15.75
C ASP A 450 -40.55 -21.77 -16.01
N ALA A 451 -40.16 -22.72 -16.87
CA ALA A 451 -38.76 -22.91 -17.28
C ALA A 451 -38.17 -21.69 -18.02
N LEU A 452 -39.00 -20.98 -18.77
CA LEU A 452 -38.65 -19.72 -19.45
C LEU A 452 -38.57 -18.52 -18.48
N GLY A 453 -39.09 -18.66 -17.25
CA GLY A 453 -39.30 -17.53 -16.33
C GLY A 453 -40.38 -16.57 -16.82
N ALA A 454 -41.34 -17.07 -17.60
CA ALA A 454 -42.42 -16.31 -18.21
C ALA A 454 -43.73 -16.48 -17.44
N ASN A 455 -44.54 -15.42 -17.40
CA ASN A 455 -45.90 -15.47 -16.88
C ASN A 455 -46.86 -15.84 -18.03
N LEU A 456 -47.47 -17.02 -17.93
CA LEU A 456 -48.51 -17.49 -18.85
C LEU A 456 -49.89 -17.31 -18.22
N LYS A 457 -50.74 -16.52 -18.87
CA LYS A 457 -52.15 -16.34 -18.53
C LYS A 457 -53.02 -16.80 -19.68
N ILE A 458 -53.96 -17.69 -19.40
CA ILE A 458 -54.95 -18.17 -20.36
C ILE A 458 -56.32 -17.70 -19.86
N GLN A 459 -57.04 -17.00 -20.71
CA GLN A 459 -58.39 -16.51 -20.45
C GLN A 459 -59.30 -17.12 -21.50
N SER A 460 -60.30 -17.87 -21.07
CA SER A 460 -61.30 -18.48 -21.95
C SER A 460 -62.65 -18.46 -21.26
N LYS A 461 -63.70 -18.28 -22.05
CA LYS A 461 -65.09 -18.32 -21.62
C LYS A 461 -65.94 -18.89 -22.74
N ASP A 462 -67.01 -19.59 -22.36
CA ASP A 462 -67.92 -20.20 -23.33
C ASP A 462 -68.52 -19.13 -24.26
N ASN A 463 -68.37 -19.34 -25.57
CA ASN A 463 -68.76 -18.46 -26.69
C ASN A 463 -68.06 -17.08 -26.77
N GLU A 464 -67.02 -16.81 -25.99
CA GLU A 464 -66.20 -15.57 -26.10
C GLU A 464 -64.77 -15.83 -26.61
N GLY A 465 -64.47 -17.05 -27.07
CA GLY A 465 -63.15 -17.44 -27.57
C GLY A 465 -62.10 -17.68 -26.48
N THR A 466 -60.84 -17.80 -26.89
CA THR A 466 -59.68 -17.98 -25.98
C THR A 466 -58.59 -16.97 -26.26
N LYS A 467 -57.96 -16.47 -25.19
CA LYS A 467 -56.80 -15.58 -25.23
C LYS A 467 -55.66 -16.13 -24.39
N VAL A 468 -54.53 -16.38 -25.04
CA VAL A 468 -53.28 -16.85 -24.43
C VAL A 468 -52.29 -15.69 -24.41
N ASN A 469 -51.96 -15.20 -23.21
CA ASN A 469 -51.00 -14.13 -22.99
C ASN A 469 -49.74 -14.68 -22.32
N LEU A 470 -48.59 -14.50 -22.97
CA LEU A 470 -47.28 -14.85 -22.43
C LEU A 470 -46.46 -13.58 -22.25
N THR A 471 -45.93 -13.37 -21.05
CA THR A 471 -45.09 -12.21 -20.73
C THR A 471 -43.76 -12.67 -20.15
N LEU A 472 -42.64 -12.24 -20.72
CA LEU A 472 -41.31 -12.57 -20.24
C LEU A 472 -40.38 -11.36 -20.25
N LYS A 473 -39.39 -11.39 -19.35
CA LYS A 473 -38.32 -10.38 -19.31
C LYS A 473 -37.15 -10.86 -20.16
N ILE A 474 -36.73 -10.01 -21.09
CA ILE A 474 -35.55 -10.21 -21.93
C ILE A 474 -34.44 -9.33 -21.39
N LYS A 475 -33.29 -9.95 -21.10
CA LYS A 475 -32.09 -9.28 -20.61
C LYS A 475 -31.30 -8.63 -21.74
#